data_AF-A0A317WS29-F1
#
_entry.id   AF-A0A317WS29-F1
#
_cell.length_a   1.000
_cell.length_b   1.000
_cell.length_c   1.000
_cell.angle_alpha   90.00
_cell.angle_beta   90.00
_cell.angle_gamma   90.00
#
_symmetry.space_group_name_H-M   'P 1'
#
loop_
_entity.id
_entity.type
_entity.pdbx_description
1 polymer ?
#
loop_
_entity_poly.entity_id
_entity_poly.type
_entity_poly.pdbx_seq_one_letter_code
_entity_poly.pdbx_strand_id
1 'polypeptide(L)'
;MQLQKLDLRHPVTGESIWFDPGFAKYWTGLPELRIWVVDEWHSGWGDNDNDCEALRNFENMDAFLAQLSAMADVEYGAGNEWHPLDFSIFPIYMCRDALVRRNKCEPQVRSACRWFIYAAERIWHNCKHRRFRKEYEAPWSGFSFKCWHTWERGLRAIQSEYPPGSTRMMVTAALKEIDRVEEMITHSYLYFVTCLGHIVLSRSSQLPQGKEGNHTGL
;
A
#
# COMPACT_ATOMS: atom_id res chain seq x y z
N MET A 1 14.04 -23.02 -1.83
CA MET A 1 14.68 -22.57 -3.09
C MET A 1 15.09 -21.12 -2.90
N GLN A 2 16.39 -20.82 -2.85
CA GLN A 2 16.88 -19.46 -2.60
C GLN A 2 17.17 -18.82 -3.95
N LEU A 3 16.36 -17.84 -4.36
CA LEU A 3 16.57 -17.07 -5.59
C LEU A 3 17.86 -16.26 -5.43
N GLN A 4 18.86 -16.51 -6.28
CA GLN A 4 20.11 -15.76 -6.29
C GLN A 4 19.81 -14.31 -6.70
N LYS A 5 20.10 -13.36 -5.80
CA LYS A 5 20.04 -11.92 -6.05
C LYS A 5 21.39 -11.51 -6.66
N LEU A 6 21.47 -11.43 -7.98
CA LEU A 6 22.64 -10.88 -8.67
C LEU A 6 22.31 -9.46 -9.13
N ASP A 7 22.92 -8.45 -8.52
CA ASP A 7 22.79 -7.06 -8.93
C ASP A 7 23.59 -6.82 -10.22
N LEU A 8 22.88 -6.67 -11.34
CA LEU A 8 23.50 -6.33 -12.62
C LEU A 8 23.93 -4.86 -12.62
N ARG A 9 25.24 -4.65 -12.74
CA ARG A 9 25.87 -3.33 -12.87
C ARG A 9 26.41 -3.17 -14.28
N HIS A 10 26.26 -1.97 -14.82
CA HIS A 10 26.87 -1.61 -16.09
C HIS A 10 28.39 -1.75 -15.95
N PRO A 11 29.08 -2.51 -16.83
CA PRO A 11 30.47 -2.91 -16.60
C PRO A 11 31.46 -1.74 -16.64
N VAL A 12 31.08 -0.61 -17.24
CA VAL A 12 31.94 0.59 -17.36
C VAL A 12 31.64 1.63 -16.28
N THR A 13 30.38 1.81 -15.91
CA THR A 13 29.97 2.90 -14.99
C THR A 13 29.73 2.39 -13.57
N GLY A 14 29.56 1.08 -13.37
CA GLY A 14 29.24 0.48 -12.07
C GLY A 14 27.81 0.78 -11.60
N GLU A 15 27.01 1.48 -12.38
CA GLU A 15 25.62 1.85 -12.08
C GLU A 15 24.66 0.67 -12.27
N SER A 16 23.56 0.66 -11.52
CA SER A 16 22.49 -0.32 -11.73
C SER A 16 21.88 -0.17 -13.13
N ILE A 17 21.63 -1.29 -13.80
CA ILE A 17 20.98 -1.29 -15.12
C ILE A 17 19.45 -1.21 -14.94
N TRP A 18 18.83 -0.25 -15.62
CA TRP A 18 17.38 -0.04 -15.65
C TRP A 18 16.81 -0.53 -16.99
N PHE A 19 15.66 -1.19 -16.94
CA PHE A 19 14.83 -1.47 -18.13
C PHE A 19 14.02 -0.22 -18.50
N ASP A 20 13.45 0.43 -17.48
CA ASP A 20 12.71 1.69 -17.60
C ASP A 20 13.10 2.63 -16.43
N PRO A 21 13.72 3.78 -16.70
CA PRO A 21 14.17 4.73 -15.67
C PRO A 21 13.05 5.14 -14.70
N GLY A 22 13.17 4.69 -13.45
CA GLY A 22 12.20 5.00 -12.38
C GLY A 22 11.03 4.01 -12.25
N PHE A 23 10.93 3.02 -13.14
CA PHE A 23 9.86 2.02 -13.13
C PHE A 23 10.38 0.58 -12.91
N ALA A 24 11.49 0.20 -13.56
CA ALA A 24 12.02 -1.17 -13.46
C ALA A 24 13.55 -1.24 -13.57
N LYS A 25 14.20 -1.80 -12.53
CA LYS A 25 15.58 -2.33 -12.61
C LYS A 25 15.56 -3.73 -13.25
N TYR A 26 16.64 -4.16 -13.89
CA TYR A 26 16.79 -5.56 -14.30
C TYR A 26 16.98 -6.45 -13.07
N TRP A 27 16.12 -7.46 -12.91
CA TRP A 27 16.17 -8.45 -11.83
C TRP A 27 16.69 -9.77 -12.37
N THR A 28 17.69 -10.39 -11.74
CA THR A 28 18.19 -11.70 -12.20
C THR A 28 17.36 -12.88 -11.71
N GLY A 29 16.63 -12.73 -10.60
CA GLY A 29 15.78 -13.79 -10.05
C GLY A 29 14.41 -13.93 -10.75
N LEU A 30 13.86 -12.84 -11.28
CA LEU A 30 12.57 -12.79 -11.98
C LEU A 30 12.58 -11.72 -13.10
N PRO A 31 13.53 -11.80 -14.07
CA PRO A 31 13.72 -10.77 -15.09
C PRO A 31 12.45 -10.53 -15.92
N GLU A 32 11.77 -11.61 -16.27
CA GLU A 32 10.60 -11.57 -17.15
C GLU A 32 9.34 -11.10 -16.43
N LEU A 33 9.24 -11.28 -15.10
CA LEU A 33 7.99 -10.96 -14.40
C LEU A 33 7.66 -9.48 -14.50
N ARG A 34 8.63 -8.59 -14.26
CA ARG A 34 8.37 -7.15 -14.36
C ARG A 34 8.11 -6.71 -15.79
N ILE A 35 8.84 -7.27 -16.76
CA ILE A 35 8.64 -6.98 -18.19
C ILE A 35 7.23 -7.40 -18.60
N TRP A 36 6.83 -8.63 -18.26
CA TRP A 36 5.48 -9.13 -18.50
C TRP A 36 4.40 -8.24 -17.87
N VAL A 37 4.58 -7.82 -16.61
CA VAL A 37 3.62 -6.90 -15.96
C VAL A 37 3.56 -5.56 -16.68
N VAL A 38 4.69 -5.00 -17.09
CA VAL A 38 4.75 -3.73 -17.84
C VAL A 38 4.04 -3.90 -19.18
N ASP A 39 4.33 -4.97 -19.91
CA ASP A 39 3.78 -5.24 -21.24
C ASP A 39 2.28 -5.48 -21.18
N GLU A 40 1.80 -6.27 -20.22
CA GLU A 40 0.37 -6.52 -20.00
C GLU A 40 -0.36 -5.23 -19.62
N TRP A 41 0.26 -4.40 -18.76
CA TRP A 41 -0.31 -3.11 -18.36
C TRP A 41 -0.40 -2.11 -19.53
N HIS A 42 0.61 -2.06 -20.39
CA HIS A 42 0.66 -1.15 -21.55
C HIS A 42 -0.13 -1.66 -22.75
N SER A 43 -0.32 -2.98 -22.87
CA SER A 43 -1.25 -3.59 -23.83
C SER A 43 -2.69 -3.17 -23.56
N GLY A 44 -2.92 -2.64 -22.36
CA GLY A 44 -4.00 -1.71 -22.05
C GLY A 44 -5.26 -2.39 -21.55
N TRP A 45 -6.05 -1.59 -20.84
CA TRP A 45 -7.49 -1.62 -20.96
C TRP A 45 -7.79 -1.36 -22.44
N GLY A 46 -7.83 -2.39 -23.27
CA GLY A 46 -7.98 -2.21 -24.71
C GLY A 46 -9.14 -1.26 -24.99
N ASP A 47 -9.03 -0.43 -26.03
CA ASP A 47 -10.07 0.51 -26.51
C ASP A 47 -11.43 -0.17 -26.82
N ASN A 48 -11.55 -1.46 -26.51
CA ASN A 48 -12.69 -2.32 -26.70
C ASN A 48 -13.11 -2.88 -25.34
N ASP A 49 -13.89 -2.08 -24.59
CA ASP A 49 -14.62 -2.48 -23.36
C ASP A 49 -15.52 -3.74 -23.55
N ASN A 50 -15.60 -4.26 -24.78
CA ASN A 50 -16.36 -5.45 -25.16
C ASN A 50 -15.55 -6.77 -25.07
N ASP A 51 -14.23 -6.73 -24.84
CA ASP A 51 -13.43 -7.95 -24.66
C ASP A 51 -13.49 -8.44 -23.21
N CYS A 52 -14.51 -9.24 -22.92
CA CYS A 52 -14.73 -9.86 -21.61
C CYS A 52 -13.55 -10.71 -21.12
N GLU A 53 -12.77 -11.32 -22.02
CA GLU A 53 -11.65 -12.17 -21.64
C GLU A 53 -10.44 -11.32 -21.23
N ALA A 54 -10.11 -10.29 -22.02
CA ALA A 54 -9.05 -9.34 -21.69
C ALA A 54 -9.31 -8.65 -20.33
N LEU A 55 -10.54 -8.17 -20.09
CA LEU A 55 -10.92 -7.55 -18.82
C LEU A 55 -10.77 -8.51 -17.63
N ARG A 56 -11.13 -9.79 -17.81
CA ARG A 56 -10.98 -10.81 -16.77
C ARG A 56 -9.52 -11.13 -16.49
N ASN A 57 -8.69 -11.24 -17.53
CA ASN A 57 -7.26 -11.52 -17.38
C ASN A 57 -6.56 -10.38 -16.65
N PHE A 58 -6.91 -9.13 -17.00
CA PHE A 58 -6.42 -7.94 -16.31
C PHE A 58 -6.79 -7.94 -14.82
N GLU A 59 -8.06 -8.22 -14.48
CA GLU A 59 -8.50 -8.31 -13.08
C GLU A 59 -7.77 -9.41 -12.29
N ASN A 60 -7.46 -10.53 -12.94
CA ASN A 60 -6.72 -11.62 -12.33
C ASN A 60 -5.25 -11.24 -12.10
N MET A 61 -4.63 -10.55 -13.06
CA MET A 61 -3.30 -9.98 -12.90
C MET A 61 -3.28 -9.02 -11.70
N ASP A 62 -4.24 -8.08 -11.61
CA ASP A 62 -4.30 -7.12 -10.51
C ASP A 62 -4.42 -7.80 -9.14
N ALA A 63 -5.26 -8.83 -9.02
CA ALA A 63 -5.34 -9.60 -7.79
C ALA A 63 -4.02 -10.28 -7.44
N PHE A 64 -3.34 -10.87 -8.43
CA PHE A 64 -2.04 -11.51 -8.24
C PHE A 64 -0.97 -10.50 -7.78
N LEU A 65 -0.89 -9.34 -8.44
CA LEU A 65 0.06 -8.29 -8.09
C LEU A 65 -0.22 -7.67 -6.72
N ALA A 66 -1.49 -7.53 -6.35
CA ALA A 66 -1.88 -7.08 -5.01
C ALA A 66 -1.39 -8.06 -3.94
N GLN A 67 -1.61 -9.37 -4.12
CA GLN A 67 -1.14 -10.39 -3.19
C GLN A 67 0.39 -10.44 -3.09
N LEU A 68 1.11 -10.39 -4.23
CA LEU A 68 2.57 -10.31 -4.24
C LEU A 68 3.07 -9.08 -3.47
N SER A 69 2.44 -7.94 -3.68
CA SER A 69 2.81 -6.69 -3.01
C SER A 69 2.53 -6.75 -1.51
N ALA A 70 1.47 -7.43 -1.08
CA ALA A 70 1.18 -7.64 0.34
C ALA A 70 2.26 -8.50 1.03
N MET A 71 2.79 -9.51 0.33
CA MET A 71 3.83 -10.42 0.83
C MET A 71 5.26 -9.88 0.70
N ALA A 72 5.49 -8.85 -0.12
CA ALA A 72 6.81 -8.28 -0.36
C ALA A 72 7.40 -7.67 0.92
N ASP A 73 8.59 -8.07 1.35
CA ASP A 73 9.21 -7.48 2.55
C ASP A 73 9.80 -6.10 2.23
N VAL A 74 9.00 -5.05 2.39
CA VAL A 74 9.40 -3.68 2.06
C VAL A 74 9.91 -2.98 3.31
N GLU A 75 11.19 -2.64 3.27
CA GLU A 75 11.82 -1.80 4.27
C GLU A 75 11.50 -0.33 4.01
N TYR A 76 10.77 0.29 4.94
CA TYR A 76 10.44 1.72 4.87
C TYR A 76 11.56 2.55 5.52
N GLY A 77 12.26 3.38 4.72
CA GLY A 77 13.25 4.35 5.22
C GLY A 77 14.71 4.02 4.87
N ALA A 78 15.01 2.80 4.43
CA ALA A 78 16.24 2.51 3.70
C ALA A 78 16.11 3.08 2.28
N GLY A 79 17.18 3.66 1.73
CA GLY A 79 17.15 4.39 0.45
C GLY A 79 16.43 3.61 -0.65
N ASN A 80 15.75 4.33 -1.55
CA ASN A 80 14.81 3.96 -2.64
C ASN A 80 14.94 2.58 -3.37
N GLU A 81 15.30 1.49 -2.71
CA GLU A 81 15.35 0.16 -3.27
C GLU A 81 13.94 -0.42 -3.28
N TRP A 82 13.48 -0.67 -4.49
CA TRP A 82 12.21 -1.32 -4.74
C TRP A 82 12.34 -2.79 -4.40
N HIS A 83 11.43 -3.35 -3.60
CA HIS A 83 11.37 -4.80 -3.45
C HIS A 83 10.92 -5.44 -4.77
N PRO A 84 11.51 -6.56 -5.23
CA PRO A 84 11.21 -7.15 -6.55
C PRO A 84 9.74 -7.42 -6.77
N LEU A 85 9.09 -7.96 -5.73
CA LEU A 85 7.70 -8.38 -5.74
C LEU A 85 6.74 -7.26 -5.32
N ASP A 86 7.25 -6.06 -5.08
CA ASP A 86 6.41 -4.92 -4.74
C ASP A 86 5.96 -4.17 -6.00
N PHE A 87 4.69 -4.38 -6.31
CA PHE A 87 3.96 -3.79 -7.42
C PHE A 87 2.94 -2.75 -6.92
N SER A 88 3.05 -2.32 -5.67
CA SER A 88 2.11 -1.40 -5.05
C SER A 88 2.08 0.01 -5.66
N ILE A 89 2.77 0.29 -6.77
CA ILE A 89 2.54 1.51 -7.55
C ILE A 89 1.23 1.47 -8.36
N PHE A 90 0.82 0.30 -8.86
CA PHE A 90 -0.38 0.14 -9.67
C PHE A 90 -1.71 0.60 -9.05
N PRO A 91 -2.01 0.39 -7.75
CA PRO A 91 -3.26 0.85 -7.17
C PRO A 91 -3.45 2.37 -7.26
N ILE A 92 -2.38 3.17 -7.38
CA ILE A 92 -2.51 4.63 -7.58
C ILE A 92 -3.26 4.91 -8.89
N TYR A 93 -2.89 4.23 -9.97
CA TYR A 93 -3.53 4.39 -11.28
C TYR A 93 -4.95 3.84 -11.26
N MET A 94 -5.14 2.63 -10.70
CA MET A 94 -6.47 2.00 -10.61
C MET A 94 -7.45 2.84 -9.80
N CYS A 95 -7.04 3.32 -8.63
CA CYS A 95 -7.90 4.13 -7.77
C CYS A 95 -8.17 5.51 -8.39
N ARG A 96 -7.19 6.11 -9.08
CA ARG A 96 -7.43 7.35 -9.83
C ARG A 96 -8.51 7.15 -10.88
N ASP A 97 -8.40 6.09 -11.67
CA ASP A 97 -9.29 5.87 -12.81
C ASP A 97 -10.69 5.41 -12.37
N ALA A 98 -10.77 4.54 -11.36
CA ALA A 98 -12.04 4.00 -10.87
C ALA A 98 -12.77 4.90 -9.87
N LEU A 99 -12.06 5.64 -9.01
CA LEU A 99 -12.65 6.29 -7.82
C LEU A 99 -12.59 7.82 -7.87
N VAL A 100 -11.77 8.39 -8.76
CA VAL A 100 -11.60 9.84 -8.88
C VAL A 100 -12.11 10.38 -10.21
N ARG A 101 -11.87 9.67 -11.32
CA ARG A 101 -12.39 10.07 -12.63
C ARG A 101 -13.88 9.74 -12.77
N ARG A 102 -14.58 10.53 -13.60
CA ARG A 102 -16.04 10.43 -13.77
C ARG A 102 -16.47 9.28 -14.69
N ASN A 103 -15.65 8.93 -15.69
CA ASN A 103 -15.96 7.91 -16.69
C ASN A 103 -15.31 6.58 -16.30
N LYS A 104 -15.81 5.97 -15.23
CA LYS A 104 -15.34 4.66 -14.73
C LYS A 104 -16.12 3.52 -15.39
N CYS A 105 -15.43 2.44 -15.76
CA CYS A 105 -16.10 1.18 -16.13
C CYS A 105 -16.10 0.20 -14.95
N GLU A 106 -17.06 -0.72 -14.93
CA GLU A 106 -17.23 -1.66 -13.82
C GLU A 106 -15.99 -2.53 -13.53
N PRO A 107 -15.26 -3.05 -14.55
CA PRO A 107 -13.99 -3.73 -14.35
C PRO A 107 -12.91 -2.91 -13.61
N GLN A 108 -12.80 -1.60 -13.87
CA GLN A 108 -11.86 -0.72 -13.17
C GLN A 108 -12.20 -0.62 -11.68
N VAL A 109 -13.50 -0.54 -11.35
CA VAL A 109 -13.96 -0.54 -9.96
C VAL A 109 -13.60 -1.85 -9.27
N ARG A 110 -13.84 -3.00 -9.91
CA ARG A 110 -13.47 -4.31 -9.35
C ARG A 110 -11.95 -4.46 -9.16
N SER A 111 -11.16 -3.96 -10.11
CA SER A 111 -9.70 -3.95 -10.04
C SER A 111 -9.19 -3.11 -8.87
N ALA A 112 -9.71 -1.89 -8.69
CA ALA A 112 -9.41 -1.07 -7.52
C ALA A 112 -9.81 -1.77 -6.21
N CYS A 113 -10.97 -2.45 -6.18
CA CYS A 113 -11.41 -3.20 -5.00
C CYS A 113 -10.44 -4.33 -4.64
N ARG A 114 -9.92 -5.08 -5.62
CA ARG A 114 -8.96 -6.18 -5.37
C ARG A 114 -7.70 -5.72 -4.64
N TRP A 115 -7.22 -4.53 -4.97
CA TRP A 115 -6.07 -3.93 -4.29
C TRP A 115 -6.33 -3.69 -2.80
N PHE A 116 -7.52 -3.21 -2.42
CA PHE A 116 -7.87 -3.09 -1.00
C PHE A 116 -8.14 -4.46 -0.35
N ILE A 117 -8.83 -5.36 -1.04
CA ILE A 117 -9.13 -6.70 -0.52
C ILE A 117 -7.85 -7.48 -0.17
N TYR A 118 -6.83 -7.42 -1.03
CA TYR A 118 -5.62 -8.23 -0.86
C TYR A 118 -4.44 -7.46 -0.26
N ALA A 119 -4.43 -6.13 -0.34
CA ALA A 119 -3.25 -5.33 -0.01
C ALA A 119 -3.56 -4.01 0.74
N ALA A 120 -4.72 -3.89 1.41
CA ALA A 120 -5.08 -2.67 2.16
C ALA A 120 -3.98 -2.22 3.15
N GLU A 121 -3.39 -3.15 3.91
CA GLU A 121 -2.29 -2.82 4.84
C GLU A 121 -1.07 -2.24 4.12
N ARG A 122 -0.66 -2.87 3.02
CA ARG A 122 0.46 -2.39 2.18
C ARG A 122 0.20 -0.98 1.67
N ILE A 123 -1.01 -0.74 1.15
CA ILE A 123 -1.44 0.57 0.65
C ILE A 123 -1.40 1.60 1.78
N TRP A 124 -1.93 1.26 2.96
CA TRP A 124 -1.90 2.13 4.12
C TRP A 124 -0.46 2.48 4.51
N HIS A 125 0.43 1.49 4.65
CA HIS A 125 1.83 1.73 4.99
C HIS A 125 2.52 2.61 3.96
N ASN A 126 2.25 2.40 2.67
CA ASN A 126 2.75 3.30 1.64
C ASN A 126 2.23 4.74 1.81
N CYS A 127 0.98 4.93 2.22
CA CYS A 127 0.41 6.25 2.57
C CYS A 127 1.10 6.90 3.77
N LYS A 128 1.40 6.12 4.82
CA LYS A 128 2.17 6.58 5.99
C LYS A 128 3.54 7.12 5.60
N HIS A 129 4.23 6.36 4.77
CA HIS A 129 5.62 6.62 4.38
C HIS A 129 5.73 7.47 3.11
N ARG A 130 4.61 7.95 2.57
CA ARG A 130 4.53 8.81 1.38
C ARG A 130 5.28 8.24 0.18
N ARG A 131 5.21 6.92 -0.02
CA ARG A 131 5.90 6.27 -1.14
C ARG A 131 5.36 6.75 -2.49
N PHE A 132 6.24 6.79 -3.48
CA PHE A 132 5.98 7.22 -4.86
C PHE A 132 5.45 8.65 -5.00
N ARG A 133 5.43 9.43 -3.92
CA ARG A 133 5.03 10.83 -3.97
C ARG A 133 6.18 11.66 -4.51
N LYS A 134 5.94 12.33 -5.64
CA LYS A 134 6.80 13.41 -6.10
C LYS A 134 6.19 14.73 -5.62
N GLU A 135 7.01 15.59 -5.00
CA GLU A 135 6.54 16.81 -4.34
C GLU A 135 5.87 17.82 -5.28
N TYR A 136 6.17 17.74 -6.58
CA TYR A 136 5.69 18.66 -7.62
C TYR A 136 4.58 18.10 -8.52
N GLU A 137 4.16 16.85 -8.31
CA GLU A 137 3.10 16.27 -9.12
C GLU A 137 1.72 16.45 -8.47
N ALA A 138 0.65 16.24 -9.26
CA ALA A 138 -0.73 16.50 -8.87
C ALA A 138 -1.13 15.80 -7.54
N PRO A 139 -2.21 16.21 -6.85
CA PRO A 139 -2.58 15.67 -5.52
C PRO A 139 -2.77 14.14 -5.44
N TRP A 140 -2.87 13.46 -6.59
CA TRP A 140 -3.02 12.02 -6.77
C TRP A 140 -1.72 11.29 -7.21
N SER A 141 -0.57 11.97 -7.19
CA SER A 141 0.72 11.48 -7.71
C SER A 141 1.53 10.63 -6.73
N GLY A 142 0.87 9.74 -5.99
CA GLY A 142 1.55 8.90 -5.02
C GLY A 142 0.68 8.56 -3.82
N PHE A 143 1.31 7.93 -2.83
CA PHE A 143 0.63 7.57 -1.61
C PHE A 143 0.63 8.70 -0.59
N SER A 144 -0.54 8.94 0.00
CA SER A 144 -0.75 9.86 1.12
C SER A 144 -2.07 9.55 1.81
N PHE A 145 -2.25 9.96 3.07
CA PHE A 145 -3.56 9.84 3.72
C PHE A 145 -4.66 10.61 3.02
N LYS A 146 -4.33 11.71 2.33
CA LYS A 146 -5.29 12.40 1.49
C LYS A 146 -5.80 11.49 0.36
N CYS A 147 -4.91 10.77 -0.31
CA CYS A 147 -5.27 9.78 -1.33
C CYS A 147 -6.10 8.63 -0.74
N TRP A 148 -5.64 8.06 0.38
CA TRP A 148 -6.37 7.00 1.10
C TRP A 148 -7.83 7.37 1.37
N HIS A 149 -8.09 8.51 2.04
CA HIS A 149 -9.45 8.95 2.33
C HIS A 149 -10.24 9.37 1.08
N THR A 150 -9.55 9.77 0.01
CA THR A 150 -10.21 10.06 -1.27
C THR A 150 -10.72 8.77 -1.89
N TRP A 151 -9.92 7.71 -1.88
CA TRP A 151 -10.28 6.39 -2.41
C TRP A 151 -11.37 5.73 -1.57
N GLU A 152 -11.26 5.78 -0.24
CA GLU A 152 -12.30 5.34 0.68
C GLU A 152 -13.65 6.01 0.37
N ARG A 153 -13.66 7.35 0.28
CA ARG A 153 -14.89 8.10 -0.05
C ARG A 153 -15.43 7.73 -1.42
N GLY A 154 -14.55 7.53 -2.40
CA GLY A 154 -14.92 7.06 -3.73
C GLY A 154 -15.61 5.70 -3.69
N LEU A 155 -15.08 4.73 -2.94
CA LEU A 155 -15.71 3.42 -2.75
C LEU A 155 -17.07 3.55 -2.07
N ARG A 156 -17.19 4.36 -1.01
CA ARG A 156 -18.47 4.58 -0.32
C ARG A 156 -19.52 5.22 -1.24
N ALA A 157 -19.13 6.19 -2.07
CA ALA A 157 -20.04 6.81 -3.05
C ALA A 157 -20.52 5.79 -4.10
N ILE A 158 -19.59 4.99 -4.61
CA ILE A 158 -19.86 4.00 -5.66
C ILE A 158 -20.70 2.83 -5.15
N GLN A 159 -20.64 2.49 -3.86
CA GLN A 159 -21.42 1.40 -3.27
C GLN A 159 -22.93 1.55 -3.55
N SER A 160 -23.44 2.79 -3.52
CA SER A 160 -24.84 3.09 -3.84
C SER A 160 -25.16 3.12 -5.33
N GLU A 161 -24.17 3.31 -6.20
CA GLU A 161 -24.36 3.45 -7.66
C GLU A 161 -24.58 2.11 -8.37
N TYR A 162 -23.93 1.03 -7.91
CA TYR A 162 -24.09 -0.30 -8.50
C TYR A 162 -25.27 -1.05 -7.89
N PRO A 163 -26.10 -1.78 -8.65
CA PRO A 163 -27.15 -2.64 -8.08
C PRO A 163 -26.55 -3.79 -7.25
N PRO A 164 -27.37 -4.52 -6.46
CA PRO A 164 -26.93 -5.77 -5.84
C PRO A 164 -26.32 -6.72 -6.88
N GLY A 165 -25.06 -7.12 -6.67
CA GLY A 165 -24.29 -7.90 -7.63
C GLY A 165 -22.82 -8.02 -7.24
N SER A 166 -22.02 -8.64 -8.11
CA SER A 166 -20.61 -8.94 -7.87
C SER A 166 -19.79 -7.69 -7.52
N THR A 167 -19.96 -6.60 -8.27
CA THR A 167 -19.22 -5.35 -8.03
C THR A 167 -19.58 -4.71 -6.69
N ARG A 168 -20.86 -4.64 -6.33
CA ARG A 168 -21.27 -4.12 -5.01
C ARG A 168 -20.71 -4.98 -3.87
N MET A 169 -20.66 -6.30 -4.05
CA MET A 169 -20.03 -7.20 -3.07
C MET A 169 -18.52 -6.92 -2.93
N MET A 170 -17.82 -6.70 -4.03
CA MET A 170 -16.39 -6.36 -4.00
C MET A 170 -16.12 -5.00 -3.35
N VAL A 171 -16.94 -3.98 -3.64
CA VAL A 171 -16.86 -2.67 -2.97
C VAL A 171 -17.04 -2.83 -1.46
N THR A 172 -18.02 -3.65 -1.05
CA THR A 172 -18.29 -3.92 0.37
C THR A 172 -17.12 -4.64 1.03
N ALA A 173 -16.50 -5.62 0.36
CA ALA A 173 -15.33 -6.33 0.87
C ALA A 173 -14.10 -5.40 0.97
N ALA A 174 -13.88 -4.54 -0.03
CA ALA A 174 -12.82 -3.54 0.00
C ALA A 174 -12.96 -2.55 1.15
N LEU A 175 -14.19 -2.03 1.39
CA LEU A 175 -14.46 -1.14 2.52
C LEU A 175 -14.22 -1.83 3.87
N LYS A 176 -14.59 -3.11 4.00
CA LYS A 176 -14.32 -3.89 5.21
C LYS A 176 -12.82 -3.99 5.52
N GLU A 177 -11.98 -4.19 4.51
CA GLU A 177 -10.53 -4.23 4.69
C GLU A 177 -9.95 -2.85 5.04
N ILE A 178 -10.48 -1.77 4.46
CA ILE A 178 -10.12 -0.41 4.86
C ILE A 178 -10.44 -0.18 6.34
N ASP A 179 -11.69 -0.45 6.75
CA ASP A 179 -12.15 -0.27 8.12
C ASP A 179 -11.27 -1.11 9.09
N ARG A 180 -10.97 -2.38 8.74
CA ARG A 180 -10.11 -3.26 9.53
C ARG A 180 -8.71 -2.67 9.76
N VAL A 181 -8.09 -2.11 8.72
CA VAL A 181 -6.74 -1.54 8.84
C VAL A 181 -6.76 -0.28 9.71
N GLU A 182 -7.77 0.58 9.57
CA GLU A 182 -7.92 1.77 10.41
C GLU A 182 -8.17 1.43 11.89
N GLU A 183 -8.99 0.41 12.16
CA GLU A 183 -9.27 -0.08 13.50
C GLU A 183 -8.03 -0.69 14.15
N MET A 184 -7.29 -1.54 13.44
CA MET A 184 -6.06 -2.17 13.93
C MET A 184 -5.06 -1.13 14.44
N ILE A 185 -4.93 -0.02 13.71
CA ILE A 185 -4.01 1.07 14.05
C ILE A 185 -4.51 1.82 15.28
N THR A 186 -5.81 2.13 15.33
CA THR A 186 -6.42 2.81 16.48
C THR A 186 -6.22 2.01 17.78
N HIS A 187 -6.40 0.69 17.72
CA HIS A 187 -6.15 -0.20 18.87
C HIS A 187 -4.67 -0.29 19.23
N SER A 188 -3.77 -0.37 18.26
CA SER A 188 -2.32 -0.39 18.51
C SER A 188 -1.83 0.87 19.25
N TYR A 189 -2.34 2.05 18.88
CA TYR A 189 -2.05 3.30 19.60
C TYR A 189 -2.63 3.30 21.03
N LEU A 190 -3.85 2.81 21.22
CA LEU A 190 -4.49 2.77 22.54
C LEU A 190 -3.76 1.82 23.50
N TYR A 191 -3.31 0.65 23.01
CA TYR A 191 -2.48 -0.28 23.76
C TYR A 191 -1.12 0.33 24.13
N PHE A 192 -0.48 1.07 23.22
CA PHE A 192 0.80 1.70 23.52
C PHE A 192 0.67 2.80 24.58
N VAL A 193 -0.36 3.64 24.51
CA VAL A 193 -0.63 4.70 25.49
C VAL A 193 -0.98 4.14 26.86
N THR A 194 -1.79 3.07 26.94
CA THR A 194 -2.13 2.41 28.21
C THR A 194 -0.91 1.73 28.84
N CYS A 195 -0.12 0.99 28.06
CA CYS A 195 1.12 0.37 28.55
C CYS A 195 2.14 1.40 29.04
N LEU A 196 2.32 2.52 28.34
CA LEU A 196 3.17 3.61 28.82
C LEU A 196 2.60 4.29 30.07
N GLY A 197 1.28 4.47 30.15
CA GLY A 197 0.61 4.97 31.35
C GLY A 197 0.87 4.10 32.57
N HIS A 198 0.80 2.77 32.42
CA HIS A 198 1.14 1.83 33.50
C HIS A 198 2.63 1.87 33.89
N ILE A 199 3.55 2.05 32.93
CA ILE A 199 4.99 2.18 33.22
C ILE A 199 5.29 3.48 33.98
N VAL A 200 4.66 4.60 33.60
CA VAL A 200 4.84 5.89 34.28
C VAL A 200 4.28 5.85 35.69
N LEU A 201 3.08 5.30 35.88
CA LEU A 201 2.44 5.16 37.21
C LEU A 201 3.21 4.19 38.14
N SER A 202 3.85 3.17 37.59
CA SER A 202 4.68 2.23 38.36
C SER A 202 6.03 2.83 38.81
N ARG A 203 6.53 3.87 38.11
CA ARG A 203 7.75 4.58 38.54
C ARG A 203 7.46 5.65 39.60
N SER A 204 6.28 6.26 39.60
CA SER A 204 5.89 7.27 40.59
C SER A 204 5.65 6.69 42.00
N SER A 205 5.36 5.38 42.11
CA SER A 205 5.14 4.69 43.39
C SER A 205 6.41 4.14 44.05
N GLN A 206 7.59 4.30 43.42
CA GLN A 206 8.88 3.86 43.98
C GLN A 206 9.81 5.01 44.42
N LEU A 207 9.31 6.24 44.52
CA LEU A 207 10.08 7.32 45.15
C LEU A 207 10.14 7.08 46.67
N PRO A 208 11.33 6.89 47.27
CA PRO A 208 11.44 6.69 48.71
C PRO A 208 11.02 7.97 49.45
N GLN A 209 10.10 7.84 50.39
CA GLN A 209 9.76 8.92 51.32
C GLN A 209 11.01 9.28 52.13
N GLY A 210 11.53 10.48 51.90
CA GLY A 210 12.66 11.03 52.62
C GLY A 210 12.34 11.10 54.11
N LYS A 211 13.19 10.48 54.92
CA LYS A 211 13.16 10.58 56.38
C LYS A 211 13.38 12.03 56.80
N GLU A 212 12.40 12.63 57.45
CA GLU A 212 12.56 13.86 58.21
C GLU A 212 13.52 13.59 59.38
N GLY A 213 14.71 14.21 59.33
CA GLY A 213 15.70 14.18 60.40
C GLY A 213 15.34 15.21 61.47
N ASN A 214 14.92 14.71 62.63
CA ASN A 214 14.85 15.48 63.87
C ASN A 214 16.25 15.96 64.27
N HIS A 215 16.45 17.28 64.36
CA HIS A 215 17.54 17.87 65.14
C HIS A 215 16.96 18.46 66.43
N THR A 216 17.01 17.66 67.50
CA THR A 216 17.02 18.18 68.87
C THR A 216 18.46 18.45 69.28
N GLY A 217 18.68 19.62 69.88
CA GLY A 217 19.99 20.15 70.23
C GLY A 217 20.69 19.45 71.39
N LEU A 218 21.98 19.78 71.48
CA LEU A 218 22.71 20.23 72.68
C LEU A 218 23.98 20.95 72.20
#